data_AF-A0A1V2NSW2-F1
#
_entry.id   AF-A0A1V2NSW2-F1
#
_cell.length_a   1.000
_cell.length_b   1.000
_cell.length_c   1.000
_cell.angle_alpha   90.00
_cell.angle_beta   90.00
_cell.angle_gamma   90.00
#
_symmetry.space_group_name_H-M   'P 1'
#
loop_
_entity.id
_entity.type
_entity.pdbx_description
1 polymer ?
#
loop_
_entity_poly.entity_id
_entity_poly.type
_entity_poly.pdbx_seq_one_letter_code
_entity_poly.pdbx_strand_id
1 'polypeptide(L)'
;MSSLTTLLASTETDGPRIFDAISGIASSMTTIFSFAAIFFGAVFCIMGVTRLMRTAGTEYSSGWGHIGAGVVVMATAVFLPWILGSFDQLGETDPTPSAKPSSTTSPEPTSTAAPSTAPETVQEPADLTWLLVVLGIIGALILAAVLIWILIAATGRARRSIRAARKEAEVERAGRERIATAWQAFHDRHNELLRKIVHSETDWDSLFFLPALTDPNVPQTYAMLRAMRAAGTQRDTAGELPANLPLDVDLTTLPYPKAVEAFAVAWDAAERNARRLGQKGVPHAERKLIKEIRTLLDMAENAAASSTERSLAYRRAQKLIESLETVHVPEKAIAQLEERQQLMITAN
;
A
#
# COMPACT_ATOMS: atom_id res chain seq x y z
N MET A 1 -23.12 -23.04 96.21
CA MET A 1 -24.17 -22.33 95.44
C MET A 1 -24.12 -20.82 95.69
N SER A 2 -23.03 -20.14 95.29
CA SER A 2 -22.93 -18.66 95.40
C SER A 2 -21.94 -18.05 94.38
N SER A 3 -21.90 -18.52 93.13
CA SER A 3 -20.94 -17.97 92.15
C SER A 3 -21.42 -17.97 90.70
N LEU A 4 -22.74 -18.06 90.44
CA LEU A 4 -23.27 -18.08 89.06
C LEU A 4 -24.27 -16.96 88.74
N THR A 5 -24.47 -15.99 89.65
CA THR A 5 -25.48 -14.94 89.47
C THR A 5 -24.90 -13.55 89.15
N THR A 6 -23.58 -13.43 88.96
CA THR A 6 -22.91 -12.14 88.73
C THR A 6 -22.37 -11.96 87.30
N LEU A 7 -22.76 -12.81 86.35
CA LEU A 7 -22.22 -12.79 84.97
C LEU A 7 -23.26 -12.50 83.88
N LEU A 8 -24.37 -11.83 84.23
CA LEU A 8 -25.46 -11.50 83.31
C LEU A 8 -25.88 -10.02 83.35
N ALA A 9 -25.00 -9.13 83.85
CA ALA A 9 -25.29 -7.69 83.99
C ALA A 9 -24.24 -6.78 83.32
N SER A 10 -23.58 -7.21 82.24
CA SER A 10 -22.67 -6.32 81.47
C SER A 10 -22.72 -6.50 79.95
N THR A 11 -23.89 -6.81 79.40
CA THR A 11 -24.14 -6.64 77.95
C THR A 11 -25.02 -5.42 77.74
N GLU A 12 -24.52 -4.28 78.19
CA GLU A 12 -25.09 -2.96 77.95
C GLU A 12 -24.27 -2.29 76.84
N THR A 13 -24.85 -2.34 75.63
CA THR A 13 -24.68 -1.36 74.54
C THR A 13 -23.26 -1.03 74.04
N ASP A 14 -22.67 -1.92 73.23
CA ASP A 14 -21.61 -1.59 72.25
C ASP A 14 -22.16 -1.53 70.80
N GLY A 15 -23.48 -1.38 70.64
CA GLY A 15 -24.17 -1.25 69.35
C GLY A 15 -23.69 -0.09 68.46
N PRO A 16 -23.36 1.11 68.98
CA PRO A 16 -22.92 2.24 68.15
C PRO A 16 -21.56 1.99 67.50
N ARG A 17 -20.63 1.34 68.22
CA ARG A 17 -19.23 1.17 67.78
C ARG A 17 -19.07 0.20 66.61
N ILE A 18 -19.92 -0.82 66.54
CA ILE A 18 -19.90 -1.79 65.43
C ILE A 18 -20.46 -1.15 64.15
N PHE A 19 -21.52 -0.33 64.27
CA PHE A 19 -22.07 0.42 63.14
C PHE A 19 -21.09 1.46 62.58
N ASP A 20 -20.37 2.17 63.46
CA ASP A 20 -19.34 3.14 63.05
C ASP A 20 -18.13 2.47 62.37
N ALA A 21 -17.74 1.28 62.84
CA ALA A 21 -16.69 0.50 62.19
C ALA A 21 -17.12 0.00 60.80
N ILE A 22 -18.36 -0.46 60.65
CA ILE A 22 -18.90 -0.92 59.36
C ILE A 22 -19.09 0.23 58.37
N SER A 23 -19.52 1.41 58.82
CA SER A 23 -19.66 2.60 57.97
C SER A 23 -18.29 3.16 57.51
N GLY A 24 -17.27 3.10 58.37
CA GLY A 24 -15.88 3.42 58.02
C GLY A 24 -15.29 2.47 56.95
N ILE A 25 -15.59 1.17 57.05
CA ILE A 25 -15.19 0.19 56.03
C ILE A 25 -15.94 0.44 54.71
N ALA A 26 -17.24 0.74 54.76
CA ALA A 26 -18.03 1.02 53.56
C ALA A 26 -17.54 2.26 52.80
N SER A 27 -17.20 3.35 53.49
CA SER A 27 -16.69 4.58 52.87
C SER A 27 -15.30 4.40 52.24
N SER A 28 -14.40 3.68 52.90
CA SER A 28 -13.07 3.35 52.36
C SER A 28 -13.16 2.42 51.15
N MET A 29 -14.04 1.41 51.17
CA MET A 29 -14.30 0.55 50.01
C MET A 29 -14.85 1.36 48.82
N THR A 30 -15.79 2.27 49.05
CA THR A 30 -16.40 3.10 48.00
C THR A 30 -15.33 3.94 47.28
N THR A 31 -14.40 4.51 48.05
CA THR A 31 -13.30 5.29 47.49
C THR A 31 -12.36 4.44 46.63
N ILE A 32 -12.02 3.23 47.09
CA ILE A 32 -11.19 2.27 46.34
C ILE A 32 -11.88 1.85 45.04
N PHE A 33 -13.19 1.56 45.10
CA PHE A 33 -13.98 1.19 43.92
C PHE A 33 -14.07 2.34 42.91
N SER A 34 -14.21 3.60 43.35
CA SER A 34 -14.19 4.75 42.46
C SER A 34 -12.86 4.89 41.72
N PHE A 35 -11.73 4.74 42.40
CA PHE A 35 -10.41 4.79 41.75
C PHE A 35 -10.20 3.64 40.76
N ALA A 36 -10.62 2.42 41.14
CA ALA A 36 -10.57 1.27 40.25
C ALA A 36 -11.44 1.48 38.99
N ALA A 37 -12.65 2.00 39.16
CA ALA A 37 -13.56 2.28 38.05
C ALA A 37 -13.01 3.37 37.10
N ILE A 38 -12.40 4.43 37.63
CA ILE A 38 -11.74 5.46 36.81
C ILE A 38 -10.57 4.86 36.03
N PHE A 39 -9.75 4.03 36.67
CA PHE A 39 -8.63 3.34 36.02
C PHE A 39 -9.12 2.43 34.88
N PHE A 40 -10.11 1.57 35.13
CA PHE A 40 -10.67 0.68 34.11
C PHE A 40 -11.33 1.47 32.96
N GLY A 41 -12.05 2.55 33.26
CA GLY A 41 -12.64 3.41 32.25
C GLY A 41 -11.59 4.08 31.34
N ALA A 42 -10.48 4.54 31.91
CA ALA A 42 -9.36 5.08 31.14
C ALA A 42 -8.71 4.03 30.22
N VAL A 43 -8.54 2.79 30.71
CA VAL A 43 -8.03 1.66 29.91
C VAL A 43 -8.95 1.36 28.72
N PHE A 44 -10.28 1.38 28.94
CA PHE A 44 -11.26 1.18 27.87
C PHE A 44 -11.21 2.27 26.79
N CYS A 45 -11.07 3.55 27.19
CA CYS A 45 -10.89 4.64 26.24
C CYS A 45 -9.60 4.49 25.41
N ILE A 46 -8.49 4.11 26.05
CA ILE A 46 -7.20 3.89 25.36
C ILE A 46 -7.30 2.72 24.37
N MET A 47 -7.95 1.61 24.75
CA MET A 47 -8.20 0.50 23.83
C MET A 47 -9.06 0.93 22.64
N GLY A 48 -10.09 1.74 22.87
CA GLY A 48 -10.95 2.27 21.81
C GLY A 48 -10.21 3.16 20.81
N VAL A 49 -9.39 4.09 21.29
CA VAL A 49 -8.54 4.96 20.43
C VAL A 49 -7.51 4.13 19.66
N THR A 50 -6.86 3.17 20.31
CA THR A 50 -5.86 2.30 19.67
C THR A 50 -6.49 1.46 18.56
N ARG A 51 -7.71 0.96 18.79
CA ARG A 51 -8.47 0.20 17.79
C ARG A 51 -8.91 1.09 16.63
N LEU A 52 -9.42 2.29 16.91
CA LEU A 52 -9.81 3.29 15.90
C LEU A 52 -8.64 3.69 15.00
N MET A 53 -7.42 3.84 15.56
CA MET A 53 -6.22 4.14 14.77
C MET A 53 -5.72 2.98 13.91
N ARG A 54 -6.04 1.73 14.27
CA ARG A 54 -5.65 0.54 13.49
C ARG A 54 -6.64 0.23 12.36
N THR A 55 -7.91 0.57 12.51
CA THR A 55 -8.99 0.20 11.57
C THR A 55 -9.47 1.36 10.70
N ALA A 56 -8.66 2.41 10.53
CA ALA A 56 -9.02 3.70 9.91
C ALA A 56 -9.37 3.67 8.40
N GLY A 57 -9.98 2.60 7.90
CA GLY A 57 -10.41 2.52 6.50
C GLY A 57 -11.53 1.54 6.16
N THR A 58 -12.01 0.67 7.06
CA THR A 58 -12.98 -0.38 6.63
C THR A 58 -14.21 -0.57 7.51
N GLU A 59 -14.20 -0.20 8.79
CA GLU A 59 -15.40 -0.34 9.66
C GLU A 59 -15.49 0.80 10.67
N TYR A 60 -16.49 1.68 10.49
CA TYR A 60 -16.70 2.90 11.28
C TYR A 60 -17.20 2.62 12.72
N SER A 61 -17.70 1.42 13.05
CA SER A 61 -18.42 1.19 14.31
C SER A 61 -17.58 0.64 15.48
N SER A 62 -16.37 0.11 15.23
CA SER A 62 -15.70 -0.75 16.21
C SER A 62 -14.95 -0.01 17.34
N GLY A 63 -14.34 1.15 17.04
CA GLY A 63 -13.52 1.90 18.01
C GLY A 63 -14.32 2.79 18.97
N TRP A 64 -15.38 3.42 18.46
CA TRP A 64 -16.18 4.40 19.22
C TRP A 64 -16.96 3.77 20.39
N GLY A 65 -17.40 2.51 20.26
CA GLY A 65 -18.10 1.82 21.34
C GLY A 65 -17.25 1.65 22.61
N HIS A 66 -15.95 1.40 22.46
CA HIS A 66 -15.03 1.25 23.59
C HIS A 66 -14.70 2.59 24.25
N ILE A 67 -14.60 3.66 23.44
CA ILE A 67 -14.42 5.02 23.96
C ILE A 67 -15.66 5.46 24.76
N GLY A 68 -16.86 5.23 24.22
CA GLY A 68 -18.12 5.55 24.90
C GLY A 68 -18.29 4.81 26.22
N ALA A 69 -18.04 3.49 26.24
CA ALA A 69 -18.12 2.69 27.46
C ALA A 69 -17.15 3.18 28.55
N GLY A 70 -15.91 3.51 28.18
CA GLY A 70 -14.92 4.04 29.12
C GLY A 70 -15.34 5.38 29.74
N VAL A 71 -15.91 6.29 28.94
CA VAL A 71 -16.41 7.59 29.42
C VAL A 71 -17.58 7.41 30.39
N VAL A 72 -18.53 6.52 30.10
CA VAL A 72 -19.67 6.25 30.98
C VAL A 72 -19.21 5.71 32.32
N VAL A 73 -18.30 4.72 32.34
CA VAL A 73 -17.78 4.14 33.60
C VAL A 73 -17.06 5.19 34.45
N MET A 74 -16.25 6.06 33.84
CA MET A 74 -15.59 7.16 34.55
C MET A 74 -16.59 8.18 35.09
N ALA A 75 -17.60 8.55 34.29
CA ALA A 75 -18.64 9.48 34.72
C ALA A 75 -19.44 8.92 35.91
N THR A 76 -19.83 7.65 35.85
CA THR A 76 -20.53 7.01 36.97
C THR A 76 -19.67 7.00 38.23
N ALA A 77 -18.38 6.67 38.14
CA ALA A 77 -17.48 6.64 39.31
C ALA A 77 -17.30 8.00 40.01
N VAL A 78 -17.40 9.10 39.26
CA VAL A 78 -17.28 10.48 39.76
C VAL A 78 -18.60 11.00 40.34
N PHE A 79 -19.74 10.67 39.72
CA PHE A 79 -21.05 11.17 40.15
C PHE A 79 -21.76 10.29 41.19
N LEU A 80 -21.39 9.01 41.32
CA LEU A 80 -22.02 8.06 42.26
C LEU A 80 -21.97 8.53 43.73
N PRO A 81 -20.88 9.12 44.25
CA PRO A 81 -20.86 9.65 45.61
C PRO A 81 -21.85 10.79 45.85
N TRP A 82 -22.08 11.63 44.83
CA TRP A 82 -23.03 12.74 44.90
C TRP A 82 -24.49 12.25 44.86
N ILE A 83 -24.77 11.23 44.03
CA ILE A 83 -26.09 10.60 43.91
C ILE A 83 -26.44 9.81 45.18
N LEU A 84 -25.49 9.09 45.76
CA LEU A 84 -25.71 8.34 47.01
C LEU A 84 -25.80 9.27 48.23
N GLY A 85 -25.01 10.35 48.28
CA GLY A 85 -25.06 11.33 49.36
C GLY A 85 -26.33 12.19 49.39
N SER A 86 -27.05 12.32 48.26
CA SER A 86 -28.32 13.06 48.20
C SER A 86 -29.52 12.25 48.72
N PHE A 87 -29.38 10.93 48.93
CA PHE A 87 -30.42 10.10 49.54
C PHE A 87 -30.43 10.17 51.08
N ASP A 88 -29.30 10.43 51.73
CA ASP A 88 -29.22 10.61 53.20
C ASP A 88 -29.95 11.87 53.68
N GLN A 89 -30.15 12.86 52.80
CA GLN A 89 -30.82 14.11 53.13
C GLN A 89 -32.35 14.05 53.06
N LEU A 90 -32.92 12.92 52.61
CA LEU A 90 -34.37 12.74 52.46
C LEU A 90 -35.04 12.07 53.68
N GLY A 91 -34.29 11.76 54.74
CA GLY A 91 -34.79 11.10 55.96
C GLY A 91 -35.23 12.02 57.10
N GLU A 92 -34.88 13.32 57.07
CA GLU A 92 -35.14 14.24 58.19
C GLU A 92 -36.31 15.19 57.85
N THR A 93 -37.54 14.69 57.97
CA THR A 93 -38.73 15.53 58.02
C THR A 93 -39.41 15.40 59.37
N ASP A 94 -39.32 16.43 60.21
CA ASP A 94 -40.40 16.76 61.14
C ASP A 94 -40.38 18.26 61.49
N PRO A 95 -41.51 18.98 61.31
CA PRO A 95 -41.73 20.29 61.89
C PRO A 95 -42.80 20.29 63.00
N THR A 96 -42.93 21.45 63.66
CA THR A 96 -44.09 22.06 64.39
C THR A 96 -44.12 22.04 65.96
N PRO A 97 -44.85 22.95 66.66
CA PRO A 97 -44.24 23.99 67.52
C PRO A 97 -44.84 24.19 68.95
N SER A 98 -44.23 25.11 69.72
CA SER A 98 -44.77 25.97 70.84
C SER A 98 -45.39 25.36 72.12
N ALA A 99 -44.77 25.64 73.29
CA ALA A 99 -45.33 26.43 74.41
C ALA A 99 -44.41 26.49 75.67
N LYS A 100 -44.34 27.67 76.29
CA LYS A 100 -43.68 28.10 77.57
C LYS A 100 -44.67 27.83 78.76
N PRO A 101 -44.35 27.83 80.10
CA PRO A 101 -43.45 28.79 80.77
C PRO A 101 -42.74 28.47 82.14
N SER A 102 -41.94 29.47 82.55
CA SER A 102 -41.50 29.90 83.92
C SER A 102 -40.50 29.00 84.69
N SER A 103 -39.47 29.48 85.43
CA SER A 103 -39.16 30.78 86.08
C SER A 103 -37.68 30.89 86.52
N THR A 104 -37.13 32.13 86.48
CA THR A 104 -36.34 32.89 87.51
C THR A 104 -35.38 32.09 88.43
N THR A 105 -34.07 32.35 88.61
CA THR A 105 -33.39 33.59 89.10
C THR A 105 -31.84 33.46 89.05
N SER A 106 -31.19 34.61 88.79
CA SER A 106 -29.79 35.11 88.98
C SER A 106 -29.07 34.74 90.32
N PRO A 107 -27.82 35.19 90.65
CA PRO A 107 -26.50 35.17 89.96
C PRO A 107 -25.29 34.71 90.85
N GLU A 108 -24.10 34.55 90.22
CA GLU A 108 -22.71 34.77 90.74
C GLU A 108 -22.17 34.01 91.98
N PRO A 109 -20.84 34.02 92.26
CA PRO A 109 -19.65 34.27 91.41
C PRO A 109 -18.52 33.22 91.59
N THR A 110 -17.54 33.30 90.68
CA THR A 110 -16.08 33.21 90.87
C THR A 110 -15.54 32.80 92.26
N SER A 111 -14.61 31.83 92.31
CA SER A 111 -13.20 32.06 92.74
C SER A 111 -12.46 30.79 93.19
N THR A 112 -11.23 30.65 92.69
CA THR A 112 -10.02 30.11 93.35
C THR A 112 -9.89 28.59 93.58
N ALA A 113 -9.00 27.95 92.82
CA ALA A 113 -7.65 27.59 93.31
C ALA A 113 -6.87 26.80 92.24
N ALA A 114 -5.73 27.34 91.82
CA ALA A 114 -4.64 26.56 91.22
C ALA A 114 -4.03 25.62 92.30
N PRO A 115 -3.24 24.55 91.98
CA PRO A 115 -2.00 24.72 91.23
C PRO A 115 -1.56 23.54 90.32
N SER A 116 -0.66 23.89 89.40
CA SER A 116 0.53 23.12 89.00
C SER A 116 0.36 21.73 88.37
N THR A 117 0.48 21.69 87.03
CA THR A 117 1.30 20.68 86.37
C THR A 117 1.90 21.23 85.07
N ALA A 118 3.12 20.77 84.77
CA ALA A 118 4.03 21.18 83.72
C ALA A 118 3.40 21.20 82.30
N PRO A 119 3.97 21.96 81.34
CA PRO A 119 3.53 21.87 79.95
C PRO A 119 4.00 20.54 79.39
N GLU A 120 3.14 19.53 79.39
CA GLU A 120 3.35 18.34 78.60
C GLU A 120 3.12 18.76 77.14
N THR A 121 4.22 19.00 76.43
CA THR A 121 4.20 19.18 74.98
C THR A 121 3.63 17.90 74.38
N VAL A 122 2.34 17.91 74.07
CA VAL A 122 1.72 16.88 73.23
C VAL A 122 2.37 17.03 71.85
N GLN A 123 3.45 16.28 71.63
CA GLN A 123 3.95 15.97 70.31
C GLN A 123 2.84 15.18 69.61
N GLU A 124 2.00 15.89 68.88
CA GLU A 124 1.12 15.32 67.87
C GLU A 124 2.02 14.47 66.95
N PRO A 125 1.81 13.14 66.83
CA PRO A 125 2.59 12.35 65.90
C PRO A 125 2.28 12.93 64.52
N ALA A 126 3.29 13.54 63.88
CA ALA A 126 3.13 14.16 62.58
C ALA A 126 2.36 13.20 61.66
N ASP A 127 1.15 13.60 61.28
CA ASP A 127 0.22 12.77 60.51
C ASP A 127 0.76 12.65 59.08
N LEU A 128 1.68 11.72 58.87
CA LEU A 128 2.39 11.49 57.60
C LEU A 128 1.50 10.80 56.54
N THR A 129 0.24 10.55 56.87
CA THR A 129 -0.74 9.87 56.03
C THR A 129 -1.00 10.64 54.73
N TRP A 130 -1.10 11.98 54.80
CA TRP A 130 -1.28 12.82 53.61
C TRP A 130 -0.04 12.76 52.69
N LEU A 131 1.16 12.63 53.26
CA LEU A 131 2.41 12.58 52.51
C LEU A 131 2.51 11.27 51.69
N LEU A 132 2.07 10.14 52.27
CA LEU A 132 2.00 8.86 51.55
C LEU A 132 0.97 8.88 50.42
N VAL A 133 -0.18 9.54 50.61
CA VAL A 133 -1.20 9.71 49.56
C VAL A 133 -0.65 10.56 48.41
N VAL A 134 -0.01 11.69 48.71
CA VAL A 134 0.60 12.56 47.69
C VAL A 134 1.72 11.82 46.94
N LEU A 135 2.57 11.08 47.65
CA LEU A 135 3.63 10.28 47.03
C LEU A 135 3.08 9.17 46.13
N GLY A 136 1.98 8.53 46.52
CA GLY A 136 1.26 7.54 45.72
C GLY A 136 0.69 8.12 44.42
N ILE A 137 0.08 9.31 44.49
CA ILE A 137 -0.45 10.02 43.30
C ILE A 137 0.68 10.39 42.34
N ILE A 138 1.79 10.93 42.86
CA ILE A 138 2.96 11.28 42.06
C ILE A 138 3.54 10.03 41.39
N GLY A 139 3.67 8.93 42.13
CA GLY A 139 4.14 7.64 41.59
C GLY A 139 3.24 7.11 40.46
N ALA A 140 1.92 7.20 40.62
CA ALA A 140 0.95 6.79 39.60
C ALA A 140 1.03 7.65 38.34
N LEU A 141 1.19 8.97 38.48
CA LEU A 141 1.35 9.88 37.35
C LEU A 141 2.65 9.63 36.58
N ILE A 142 3.75 9.36 37.28
CA ILE A 142 5.04 9.00 36.65
C ILE A 142 4.88 7.69 35.89
N LEU A 143 4.26 6.67 36.48
CA LEU A 143 4.04 5.39 35.81
C LEU A 143 3.16 5.53 34.55
N ALA A 144 2.10 6.35 34.62
CA ALA A 144 1.25 6.66 33.48
C ALA A 144 2.02 7.40 32.38
N ALA A 145 2.83 8.40 32.72
CA ALA A 145 3.67 9.13 31.77
C ALA A 145 4.70 8.21 31.10
N VAL A 146 5.31 7.29 31.86
CA VAL A 146 6.24 6.28 31.34
C VAL A 146 5.52 5.31 30.40
N LEU A 147 4.32 4.82 30.75
CA LEU A 147 3.51 3.96 29.89
C LEU A 147 3.14 4.65 28.57
N ILE A 148 2.71 5.92 28.64
CA ILE A 148 2.40 6.74 27.46
C ILE A 148 3.65 6.92 26.60
N TRP A 149 4.80 7.23 27.21
CA TRP A 149 6.06 7.37 26.49
C TRP A 149 6.49 6.06 25.81
N ILE A 150 6.39 4.92 26.50
CA ILE A 150 6.67 3.59 25.94
C ILE A 150 5.74 3.31 24.76
N LEU A 151 4.45 3.64 24.85
CA LEU A 151 3.47 3.45 23.78
C LEU A 151 3.80 4.31 22.55
N ILE A 152 4.15 5.59 22.75
CA ILE A 152 4.58 6.51 21.68
C ILE A 152 5.90 6.03 21.05
N ALA A 153 6.86 5.58 21.86
CA ALA A 153 8.13 5.06 21.38
C ALA A 153 7.97 3.75 20.59
N ALA A 154 7.14 2.82 21.07
CA ALA A 154 6.86 1.54 20.41
C ALA A 154 6.12 1.76 19.08
N THR A 155 5.09 2.63 19.06
CA THR A 155 4.38 2.99 17.82
C THR A 155 5.27 3.76 16.85
N GLY A 156 6.16 4.62 17.36
CA GLY A 156 7.17 5.33 16.56
C GLY A 156 8.15 4.37 15.87
N ARG A 157 8.67 3.35 16.59
CA ARG A 157 9.56 2.34 16.02
C ARG A 157 8.85 1.47 14.97
N ALA A 158 7.63 1.01 15.25
CA ALA A 158 6.84 0.23 14.30
C ALA A 158 6.50 1.03 13.02
N ARG A 159 6.18 2.32 13.14
CA ARG A 159 5.97 3.20 11.97
C ARG A 159 7.24 3.39 11.15
N ARG A 160 8.41 3.49 11.79
CA ARG A 160 9.70 3.61 11.09
C ARG A 160 10.05 2.33 10.33
N SER A 161 9.85 1.15 10.92
CA SER A 161 10.12 -0.12 10.23
C SER A 161 9.17 -0.35 9.06
N ILE A 162 7.87 -0.03 9.19
CA ILE A 162 6.92 -0.10 8.08
C ILE A 162 7.30 0.86 6.96
N ARG A 163 7.73 2.10 7.28
CA ARG A 163 8.20 3.05 6.27
C ARG A 163 9.47 2.58 5.56
N ALA A 164 10.41 1.97 6.30
CA ALA A 164 11.62 1.39 5.71
C ALA A 164 11.28 0.22 4.77
N ALA A 165 10.45 -0.71 5.23
CA ALA A 165 9.98 -1.85 4.41
C ALA A 165 9.21 -1.39 3.16
N ARG A 166 8.40 -0.32 3.26
CA ARG A 166 7.72 0.26 2.10
C ARG A 166 8.70 0.84 1.08
N LYS A 167 9.71 1.59 1.54
CA LYS A 167 10.74 2.15 0.66
C LYS A 167 11.54 1.06 -0.05
N GLU A 168 11.89 0.00 0.67
CA GLU A 168 12.58 -1.15 0.08
C GLU A 168 11.72 -1.84 -0.98
N ALA A 169 10.44 -2.09 -0.67
CA ALA A 169 9.49 -2.65 -1.64
C ALA A 169 9.25 -1.71 -2.85
N GLU A 170 9.24 -0.39 -2.65
CA GLU A 170 9.15 0.59 -3.75
C GLU A 170 10.38 0.53 -4.66
N VAL A 171 11.59 0.44 -4.11
CA VAL A 171 12.84 0.30 -4.88
C VAL A 171 12.86 -1.01 -5.65
N GLU A 172 12.45 -2.12 -5.03
CA GLU A 172 12.36 -3.43 -5.66
C GLU A 172 11.34 -3.42 -6.82
N ARG A 173 10.14 -2.85 -6.60
CA ARG A 173 9.12 -2.70 -7.64
C ARG A 173 9.61 -1.84 -8.79
N ALA A 174 10.19 -0.67 -8.51
CA ALA A 174 10.71 0.23 -9.53
C ALA A 174 11.83 -0.43 -10.35
N GLY A 175 12.71 -1.22 -9.72
CA GLY A 175 13.73 -1.95 -10.45
C GLY A 175 13.16 -3.09 -11.30
N ARG A 176 12.15 -3.82 -10.81
CA ARG A 176 11.43 -4.83 -11.61
C ARG A 176 10.72 -4.22 -12.81
N GLU A 177 10.06 -3.07 -12.62
CA GLU A 177 9.41 -2.33 -13.71
C GLU A 177 10.42 -1.89 -14.77
N ARG A 178 11.59 -1.38 -14.37
CA ARG A 178 12.67 -1.03 -15.31
C ARG A 178 13.13 -2.22 -16.13
N ILE A 179 13.34 -3.38 -15.49
CA ILE A 179 13.72 -4.62 -16.18
C ILE A 179 12.62 -5.04 -17.16
N ALA A 180 11.36 -5.00 -16.74
CA ALA A 180 10.23 -5.35 -17.61
C ALA A 180 10.11 -4.41 -18.82
N THR A 181 10.27 -3.10 -18.62
CA THR A 181 10.28 -2.11 -19.73
C THR A 181 11.46 -2.35 -20.68
N ALA A 182 12.67 -2.60 -20.15
CA ALA A 182 13.83 -2.88 -20.97
C ALA A 182 13.68 -4.19 -21.76
N TRP A 183 13.10 -5.22 -21.15
CA TRP A 183 12.74 -6.47 -21.83
C TRP A 183 11.75 -6.26 -22.96
N GLN A 184 10.70 -5.46 -22.72
CA GLN A 184 9.72 -5.10 -23.73
C GLN A 184 10.38 -4.37 -24.92
N ALA A 185 11.35 -3.50 -24.67
CA ALA A 185 12.09 -2.82 -25.74
C ALA A 185 12.82 -3.80 -26.68
N PHE A 186 13.29 -4.95 -26.20
CA PHE A 186 13.86 -5.99 -27.06
C PHE A 186 12.80 -6.69 -27.92
N HIS A 187 11.60 -6.94 -27.38
CA HIS A 187 10.47 -7.44 -28.17
C HIS A 187 10.06 -6.45 -29.26
N ASP A 188 9.95 -5.18 -28.92
CA ASP A 188 9.59 -4.13 -29.87
C ASP A 188 10.64 -4.01 -30.98
N ARG A 189 11.92 -4.05 -30.62
CA ARG A 189 13.04 -4.07 -31.59
C ARG A 189 13.01 -5.30 -32.49
N HIS A 190 12.73 -6.48 -31.95
CA HIS A 190 12.59 -7.69 -32.76
C HIS A 190 11.43 -7.57 -33.75
N ASN A 191 10.27 -7.10 -33.29
CA ASN A 191 9.10 -6.87 -34.14
C ASN A 191 9.39 -5.82 -35.23
N GLU A 192 10.14 -4.76 -34.90
CA GLU A 192 10.62 -3.77 -35.87
C GLU A 192 11.49 -4.39 -36.95
N LEU A 193 12.47 -5.22 -36.59
CA LEU A 193 13.33 -5.89 -37.56
C LEU A 193 12.54 -6.83 -38.48
N LEU A 194 11.58 -7.59 -37.94
CA LEU A 194 10.69 -8.43 -38.73
C LEU A 194 9.84 -7.60 -39.70
N ARG A 195 9.33 -6.44 -39.25
CA ARG A 195 8.58 -5.51 -40.12
C ARG A 195 9.46 -4.97 -41.25
N LYS A 196 10.72 -4.65 -40.99
CA LYS A 196 11.68 -4.23 -42.03
C LYS A 196 11.95 -5.32 -43.06
N ILE A 197 12.10 -6.57 -42.63
CA ILE A 197 12.25 -7.71 -43.56
C ILE A 197 11.02 -7.84 -44.44
N VAL A 198 9.83 -7.93 -43.84
CA VAL A 198 8.57 -8.04 -44.59
C VAL A 198 8.42 -6.87 -45.56
N HIS A 199 8.76 -5.66 -45.14
CA HIS A 199 8.74 -4.49 -46.02
C HIS A 199 9.71 -4.69 -47.20
N SER A 200 10.95 -5.11 -46.96
CA SER A 200 11.93 -5.33 -48.04
C SER A 200 11.57 -6.46 -49.00
N GLU A 201 10.78 -7.44 -48.56
CA GLU A 201 10.30 -8.56 -49.38
C GLU A 201 9.04 -8.23 -50.19
N THR A 202 8.33 -7.16 -49.82
CA THR A 202 7.04 -6.77 -50.44
C THR A 202 7.13 -5.47 -51.22
N ASP A 203 8.11 -4.63 -50.91
CA ASP A 203 8.36 -3.38 -51.58
C ASP A 203 9.09 -3.59 -52.92
N TRP A 204 8.47 -3.16 -54.01
CA TRP A 204 9.01 -3.28 -55.36
C TRP A 204 10.35 -2.58 -55.53
N ASP A 205 10.53 -1.43 -54.86
CA ASP A 205 11.79 -0.70 -54.93
C ASP A 205 12.92 -1.49 -54.25
N SER A 206 12.66 -2.06 -53.08
CA SER A 206 13.63 -2.92 -52.40
C SER A 206 13.98 -4.16 -53.23
N LEU A 207 12.99 -4.86 -53.78
CA LEU A 207 13.21 -6.07 -54.60
C LEU A 207 14.06 -5.80 -55.85
N PHE A 208 13.79 -4.70 -56.55
CA PHE A 208 14.45 -4.41 -57.82
C PHE A 208 15.78 -3.65 -57.69
N PHE A 209 15.94 -2.79 -56.68
CA PHE A 209 17.14 -1.98 -56.51
C PHE A 209 18.13 -2.57 -55.51
N LEU A 210 17.67 -3.44 -54.61
CA LEU A 210 18.49 -4.12 -53.60
C LEU A 210 18.33 -5.66 -53.65
N PRO A 211 18.46 -6.31 -54.82
CA PRO A 211 18.20 -7.75 -54.97
C PRO A 211 19.09 -8.64 -54.08
N ALA A 212 20.28 -8.15 -53.71
CA ALA A 212 21.17 -8.86 -52.80
C ALA A 212 20.60 -9.04 -51.38
N LEU A 213 19.59 -8.24 -50.98
CA LEU A 213 18.98 -8.31 -49.65
C LEU A 213 18.04 -9.52 -49.48
N THR A 214 17.50 -10.05 -50.58
CA THR A 214 16.62 -11.23 -50.58
C THR A 214 17.33 -12.51 -51.04
N ASP A 215 18.52 -12.40 -51.64
CA ASP A 215 19.31 -13.54 -52.12
C ASP A 215 20.04 -14.28 -50.97
N PRO A 216 19.68 -15.53 -50.65
CA PRO A 216 20.32 -16.31 -49.59
C PRO A 216 21.75 -16.74 -49.93
N ASN A 217 22.20 -16.61 -51.18
CA ASN A 217 23.59 -16.91 -51.56
C ASN A 217 24.56 -15.79 -51.15
N VAL A 218 24.06 -14.58 -50.90
CA VAL A 218 24.87 -13.47 -50.41
C VAL A 218 25.25 -13.73 -48.95
N PRO A 219 26.54 -13.76 -48.58
CA PRO A 219 26.98 -14.15 -47.24
C PRO A 219 26.38 -13.30 -46.12
N GLN A 220 26.21 -11.99 -46.35
CA GLN A 220 25.62 -11.06 -45.38
C GLN A 220 24.13 -11.33 -45.17
N THR A 221 23.40 -11.60 -46.25
CA THR A 221 21.97 -11.96 -46.22
C THR A 221 21.76 -13.31 -45.56
N TYR A 222 22.59 -14.30 -45.88
CA TYR A 222 22.58 -15.59 -45.19
C TYR A 222 22.81 -15.44 -43.68
N ALA A 223 23.80 -14.63 -43.28
CA ALA A 223 24.08 -14.36 -41.87
C ALA A 223 22.90 -13.67 -41.17
N MET A 224 22.25 -12.72 -41.83
CA MET A 224 21.02 -12.08 -41.37
C MET A 224 19.87 -13.08 -41.19
N LEU A 225 19.58 -13.92 -42.19
CA LEU A 225 18.52 -14.94 -42.12
C LEU A 225 18.78 -15.96 -41.01
N ARG A 226 20.04 -16.36 -40.80
CA ARG A 226 20.45 -17.23 -39.70
C ARG A 226 20.23 -16.54 -38.34
N ALA A 227 20.61 -15.28 -38.21
CA ALA A 227 20.42 -14.51 -36.98
C ALA A 227 18.94 -14.27 -36.67
N MET A 228 18.12 -13.98 -37.70
CA MET A 228 16.66 -13.89 -37.59
C MET A 228 16.07 -15.18 -37.03
N ARG A 229 16.44 -16.34 -37.60
CA ARG A 229 15.97 -17.64 -37.11
C ARG A 229 16.40 -17.88 -35.67
N ALA A 230 17.64 -17.58 -35.32
CA ALA A 230 18.13 -17.73 -33.95
C ALA A 230 17.35 -16.85 -32.96
N ALA A 231 17.09 -15.58 -33.29
CA ALA A 231 16.28 -14.68 -32.48
C ALA A 231 14.83 -15.18 -32.33
N GLY A 232 14.23 -15.72 -33.41
CA GLY A 232 12.92 -16.37 -33.38
C GLY A 232 12.88 -17.56 -32.42
N THR A 233 13.84 -18.49 -32.53
CA THR A 233 13.92 -19.64 -31.61
C THR A 233 14.08 -19.21 -30.15
N GLN A 234 14.89 -18.18 -29.88
CA GLN A 234 15.05 -17.65 -28.53
C GLN A 234 13.79 -16.95 -28.02
N ARG A 235 13.00 -16.32 -28.89
CA ARG A 235 11.70 -15.76 -28.52
C ARG A 235 10.72 -16.84 -28.08
N ASP A 236 10.67 -17.95 -28.80
CA ASP A 236 9.73 -19.04 -28.51
C ASP A 236 10.11 -19.83 -27.24
N THR A 237 11.41 -19.94 -26.95
CA THR A 237 11.91 -20.73 -25.81
C THR A 237 12.22 -19.91 -24.56
N ALA A 238 12.71 -18.68 -24.73
CA ALA A 238 13.21 -17.81 -23.67
C ALA A 238 12.74 -16.35 -23.84
N GLY A 239 11.63 -16.12 -24.55
CA GLY A 239 11.08 -14.78 -24.79
C GLY A 239 10.33 -14.18 -23.60
N GLU A 240 10.03 -14.97 -22.57
CA GLU A 240 9.46 -14.47 -21.32
C GLU A 240 10.56 -13.98 -20.38
N LEU A 241 10.27 -12.91 -19.63
CA LEU A 241 11.21 -12.38 -18.64
C LEU A 241 11.38 -13.40 -17.50
N PRO A 242 12.62 -13.85 -17.18
CA PRO A 242 12.83 -14.78 -16.08
C PRO A 242 12.43 -14.17 -14.73
N ALA A 243 11.67 -14.91 -13.92
CA ALA A 243 11.11 -14.40 -12.65
C ALA A 243 12.16 -14.04 -11.58
N ASN A 244 13.32 -14.72 -11.60
CA ASN A 244 14.34 -14.63 -10.55
C ASN A 244 15.60 -13.87 -11.00
N LEU A 245 15.43 -12.79 -11.75
CA LEU A 245 16.54 -12.01 -12.27
C LEU A 245 17.02 -10.94 -11.26
N PRO A 246 18.34 -10.80 -11.03
CA PRO A 246 18.87 -9.70 -10.21
C PRO A 246 18.49 -8.32 -10.77
N LEU A 247 18.32 -7.33 -9.90
CA LEU A 247 17.88 -5.97 -10.29
C LEU A 247 18.92 -5.21 -11.12
N ASP A 248 20.18 -5.60 -11.02
CA ASP A 248 21.37 -5.00 -11.64
C ASP A 248 21.92 -5.81 -12.82
N VAL A 249 21.19 -6.84 -13.25
CA VAL A 249 21.56 -7.71 -14.36
C VAL A 249 21.67 -6.94 -15.68
N ASP A 250 22.71 -7.22 -16.44
CA ASP A 250 22.81 -6.77 -17.83
C ASP A 250 22.00 -7.70 -18.73
N LEU A 251 20.84 -7.20 -19.19
CA LEU A 251 19.93 -7.95 -20.07
C LEU A 251 20.58 -8.34 -21.40
N THR A 252 21.57 -7.60 -21.91
CA THR A 252 22.23 -7.90 -23.19
C THR A 252 23.01 -9.22 -23.15
N THR A 253 23.35 -9.70 -21.95
CA THR A 253 24.03 -10.98 -21.75
C THR A 253 23.10 -12.18 -21.86
N LEU A 254 21.78 -11.96 -21.74
CA LEU A 254 20.79 -13.02 -21.78
C LEU A 254 20.59 -13.54 -23.22
N PRO A 255 20.23 -14.83 -23.38
CA PRO A 255 20.15 -15.46 -24.70
C PRO A 255 19.26 -14.74 -25.71
N TYR A 256 18.05 -14.32 -25.30
CA TYR A 256 17.09 -13.66 -26.19
C TYR A 256 17.52 -12.23 -26.59
N PRO A 257 17.77 -11.29 -25.66
CA PRO A 257 18.29 -9.96 -26.01
C PRO A 257 19.57 -9.99 -26.86
N LYS A 258 20.52 -10.87 -26.53
CA LYS A 258 21.74 -11.07 -27.30
C LYS A 258 21.47 -11.50 -28.74
N ALA A 259 20.51 -12.40 -28.94
CA ALA A 259 20.12 -12.85 -30.27
C ALA A 259 19.44 -11.73 -31.08
N VAL A 260 18.60 -10.90 -30.43
CA VAL A 260 17.97 -9.73 -31.06
C VAL A 260 19.03 -8.70 -31.50
N GLU A 261 20.04 -8.45 -30.67
CA GLU A 261 21.15 -7.55 -31.03
C GLU A 261 21.98 -8.11 -32.19
N ALA A 262 22.33 -9.39 -32.14
CA ALA A 262 23.04 -10.05 -33.24
C ALA A 262 22.24 -9.99 -34.54
N PHE A 263 20.92 -10.17 -34.47
CA PHE A 263 20.03 -10.01 -35.61
C PHE A 263 20.01 -8.57 -36.13
N ALA A 264 19.94 -7.57 -35.26
CA ALA A 264 20.00 -6.16 -35.67
C ALA A 264 21.30 -5.82 -36.40
N VAL A 265 22.44 -6.26 -35.87
CA VAL A 265 23.75 -6.03 -36.49
C VAL A 265 23.85 -6.73 -37.85
N ALA A 266 23.33 -7.96 -37.95
CA ALA A 266 23.33 -8.72 -39.20
C ALA A 266 22.42 -8.08 -40.26
N TRP A 267 21.24 -7.57 -39.86
CA TRP A 267 20.35 -6.79 -40.72
C TRP A 267 21.07 -5.57 -41.30
N ASP A 268 21.67 -4.73 -40.45
CA ASP A 268 22.35 -3.52 -40.90
C ASP A 268 23.54 -3.84 -41.84
N ALA A 269 24.23 -4.95 -41.59
CA ALA A 269 25.33 -5.42 -42.44
C ALA A 269 24.83 -5.90 -43.82
N ALA A 270 23.72 -6.64 -43.86
CA ALA A 270 23.07 -7.07 -45.09
C ALA A 270 22.55 -5.87 -45.89
N GLU A 271 21.84 -4.95 -45.24
CA GLU A 271 21.29 -3.75 -45.88
C GLU A 271 22.38 -2.86 -46.47
N ARG A 272 23.46 -2.58 -45.72
CA ARG A 272 24.61 -1.82 -46.25
C ARG A 272 25.28 -2.53 -47.43
N ASN A 273 25.43 -3.86 -47.37
CA ASN A 273 26.01 -4.62 -48.48
C ASN A 273 25.11 -4.54 -49.71
N ALA A 274 23.81 -4.74 -49.55
CA ALA A 274 22.83 -4.65 -50.63
C ALA A 274 22.83 -3.25 -51.27
N ARG A 275 22.87 -2.17 -50.48
CA ARG A 275 22.98 -0.79 -50.99
C ARG A 275 24.29 -0.54 -51.74
N ARG A 276 25.40 -1.12 -51.29
CA ARG A 276 26.71 -1.00 -51.96
C ARG A 276 26.76 -1.74 -53.30
N LEU A 277 26.11 -2.91 -53.38
CA LEU A 277 25.98 -3.70 -54.59
C LEU A 277 24.97 -3.08 -55.55
N GLY A 278 23.82 -2.61 -55.05
CA GLY A 278 22.70 -2.13 -55.85
C GLY A 278 22.35 -3.14 -56.94
N GLN A 279 22.29 -2.67 -58.18
CA GLN A 279 22.03 -3.49 -59.37
C GLN A 279 23.31 -3.94 -60.11
N LYS A 280 24.50 -3.85 -59.49
CA LYS A 280 25.77 -4.20 -60.17
C LYS A 280 25.83 -5.67 -60.61
N GLY A 281 25.14 -6.56 -59.90
CA GLY A 281 25.04 -7.98 -60.25
C GLY A 281 23.98 -8.31 -61.31
N VAL A 282 23.11 -7.37 -61.66
CA VAL A 282 22.00 -7.60 -62.59
C VAL A 282 22.45 -7.30 -64.03
N PRO A 283 22.24 -8.21 -65.01
CA PRO A 283 22.57 -7.96 -66.42
C PRO A 283 21.93 -6.68 -66.98
N HIS A 284 22.62 -6.00 -67.91
CA HIS A 284 22.13 -4.76 -68.53
C HIS A 284 20.74 -4.90 -69.19
N ALA A 285 20.46 -6.04 -69.80
CA ALA A 285 19.17 -6.32 -70.42
C ALA A 285 18.05 -6.38 -69.36
N GLU A 286 18.29 -7.09 -68.27
CA GLU A 286 17.36 -7.25 -67.15
C GLU A 286 17.10 -5.92 -66.43
N ARG A 287 18.11 -5.04 -66.30
CA ARG A 287 17.90 -3.69 -65.75
C ARG A 287 16.94 -2.84 -66.58
N LYS A 288 16.88 -3.04 -67.91
CA LYS A 288 15.88 -2.38 -68.76
C LYS A 288 14.49 -2.95 -68.51
N LEU A 289 14.38 -4.27 -68.37
CA LEU A 289 13.12 -4.94 -68.02
C LEU A 289 12.59 -4.45 -66.67
N ILE A 290 13.44 -4.38 -65.64
CA ILE A 290 13.10 -3.84 -64.32
C ILE A 290 12.52 -2.42 -64.42
N LYS A 291 13.12 -1.55 -65.26
CA LYS A 291 12.61 -0.19 -65.46
C LYS A 291 11.23 -0.18 -66.15
N GLU A 292 11.01 -1.07 -67.12
CA GLU A 292 9.71 -1.23 -67.78
C GLU A 292 8.65 -1.76 -66.80
N ILE A 293 9.00 -2.77 -66.00
CA ILE A 293 8.13 -3.32 -64.94
C ILE A 293 7.70 -2.22 -63.98
N ARG A 294 8.64 -1.41 -63.47
CA ARG A 294 8.31 -0.28 -62.58
C ARG A 294 7.30 0.67 -63.21
N THR A 295 7.52 1.04 -64.47
CA THR A 295 6.60 1.95 -65.19
C THR A 295 5.20 1.37 -65.32
N LEU A 296 5.10 0.06 -65.56
CA LEU A 296 3.82 -0.65 -65.64
C LEU A 296 3.13 -0.78 -64.27
N LEU A 297 3.90 -1.01 -63.20
CA LEU A 297 3.38 -1.03 -61.83
C LEU A 297 2.87 0.35 -61.41
N ASP A 298 3.63 1.42 -61.68
CA ASP A 298 3.22 2.80 -61.43
C ASP A 298 1.91 3.14 -62.16
N MET A 299 1.76 2.66 -63.41
CA MET A 299 0.52 2.82 -64.19
C MET A 299 -0.63 1.99 -63.61
N ALA A 300 -0.35 0.78 -63.12
CA ALA A 300 -1.35 -0.09 -62.51
C ALA A 300 -1.89 0.48 -61.17
N GLU A 301 -1.03 1.15 -60.39
CA GLU A 301 -1.40 1.77 -59.11
C GLU A 301 -2.02 3.17 -59.28
N ASN A 302 -1.88 3.81 -60.44
CA ASN A 302 -2.42 5.14 -60.69
C ASN A 302 -3.95 5.16 -60.75
N ALA A 303 -4.58 5.72 -59.70
CA ALA A 303 -6.04 5.84 -59.60
C ALA A 303 -6.69 6.73 -60.69
N ALA A 304 -5.92 7.58 -61.38
CA ALA A 304 -6.43 8.41 -62.48
C ALA A 304 -6.55 7.65 -63.82
N ALA A 305 -5.95 6.46 -63.94
CA ALA A 305 -6.00 5.65 -65.15
C ALA A 305 -7.28 4.80 -65.21
N SER A 306 -7.72 4.41 -66.41
CA SER A 306 -8.91 3.57 -66.56
C SER A 306 -8.70 2.16 -65.98
N SER A 307 -9.78 1.49 -65.55
CA SER A 307 -9.70 0.13 -64.99
C SER A 307 -9.10 -0.88 -65.98
N THR A 308 -9.36 -0.72 -67.28
CA THR A 308 -8.82 -1.56 -68.34
C THR A 308 -7.33 -1.35 -68.54
N GLU A 309 -6.85 -0.10 -68.55
CA GLU A 309 -5.42 0.22 -68.67
C GLU A 309 -4.64 -0.32 -67.47
N ARG A 310 -5.14 -0.13 -66.24
CA ARG A 310 -4.53 -0.68 -65.02
C ARG A 310 -4.38 -2.19 -65.08
N SER A 311 -5.45 -2.89 -65.48
CA SER A 311 -5.46 -4.36 -65.57
C SER A 311 -4.53 -4.88 -66.69
N LEU A 312 -4.40 -4.14 -67.79
CA LEU A 312 -3.45 -4.48 -68.86
C LEU A 312 -2.00 -4.27 -68.43
N ALA A 313 -1.73 -3.14 -67.77
CA ALA A 313 -0.42 -2.82 -67.22
C ALA A 313 0.03 -3.87 -66.20
N TYR A 314 -0.88 -4.28 -65.29
CA TYR A 314 -0.66 -5.36 -64.33
C TYR A 314 -0.27 -6.68 -65.02
N ARG A 315 -1.09 -7.18 -65.96
CA ARG A 315 -0.81 -8.46 -66.65
C ARG A 315 0.50 -8.43 -67.43
N ARG A 316 0.88 -7.25 -67.96
CA ARG A 316 2.16 -7.08 -68.65
C ARG A 316 3.32 -7.07 -67.66
N ALA A 317 3.18 -6.38 -66.52
CA ALA A 317 4.19 -6.39 -65.45
C ALA A 317 4.45 -7.82 -64.94
N GLN A 318 3.40 -8.61 -64.69
CA GLN A 318 3.51 -10.00 -64.24
C GLN A 318 4.32 -10.86 -65.24
N LYS A 319 4.02 -10.79 -66.53
CA LYS A 319 4.77 -11.50 -67.58
C LYS A 319 6.25 -11.09 -67.67
N LEU A 320 6.54 -9.81 -67.42
CA LEU A 320 7.92 -9.31 -67.41
C LEU A 320 8.66 -9.70 -66.12
N ILE A 321 7.96 -9.82 -64.99
CA ILE A 321 8.52 -10.34 -63.74
C ILE A 321 8.90 -11.82 -63.91
N GLU A 322 8.04 -12.61 -64.55
CA GLU A 322 8.30 -14.03 -64.86
C GLU A 322 9.52 -14.24 -65.79
N SER A 323 9.93 -13.21 -66.55
CA SER A 323 11.11 -13.28 -67.42
C SER A 323 12.42 -12.84 -66.76
N LEU A 324 12.38 -12.42 -65.49
CA LEU A 324 13.58 -12.10 -64.72
C LEU A 324 14.27 -13.41 -64.29
N GLU A 325 15.56 -13.55 -64.61
CA GLU A 325 16.36 -14.72 -64.24
C GLU A 325 17.20 -14.47 -62.97
N THR A 326 17.68 -13.25 -62.77
CA THR A 326 18.62 -12.92 -61.69
C THR A 326 17.89 -12.46 -60.43
N VAL A 327 16.81 -11.69 -60.59
CA VAL A 327 16.06 -11.14 -59.45
C VAL A 327 14.90 -12.05 -59.10
N HIS A 328 14.98 -12.70 -57.94
CA HIS A 328 13.88 -13.50 -57.42
C HIS A 328 12.84 -12.61 -56.72
N VAL A 329 11.61 -12.62 -57.22
CA VAL A 329 10.45 -11.94 -56.61
C VAL A 329 9.68 -12.97 -55.78
N PRO A 330 9.51 -12.76 -54.45
CA PRO A 330 8.71 -13.66 -53.62
C PRO A 330 7.25 -13.74 -54.08
N GLU A 331 6.65 -14.93 -54.05
CA GLU A 331 5.23 -15.15 -54.39
C GLU A 331 4.28 -14.24 -53.60
N LYS A 332 4.65 -13.96 -52.34
CA LYS A 332 3.88 -13.07 -51.46
C LYS A 332 3.76 -11.64 -52.00
N ALA A 333 4.80 -11.13 -52.67
CA ALA A 333 4.76 -9.79 -53.27
C ALA A 333 3.78 -9.75 -54.46
N ILE A 334 3.74 -10.82 -55.25
CA ILE A 334 2.79 -10.99 -56.35
C ILE A 334 1.36 -11.08 -55.80
N ALA A 335 1.13 -11.92 -54.79
CA ALA A 335 -0.19 -12.09 -54.18
C ALA A 335 -0.76 -10.79 -53.58
N GLN A 336 0.09 -9.96 -52.94
CA GLN A 336 -0.33 -8.66 -52.42
C GLN A 336 -0.74 -7.68 -53.53
N LEU A 337 -0.08 -7.75 -54.68
CA LEU A 337 -0.43 -6.93 -55.83
C LEU A 337 -1.77 -7.36 -56.45
N GLU A 338 -2.03 -8.67 -56.52
CA GLU A 338 -3.31 -9.24 -56.95
C GLU A 338 -4.46 -8.79 -56.04
N GLU A 339 -4.28 -8.88 -54.73
CA GLU A 339 -5.26 -8.45 -53.74
C GLU A 339 -5.60 -6.96 -53.89
N ARG A 340 -4.57 -6.10 -54.04
CA ARG A 340 -4.78 -4.66 -54.29
C ARG A 340 -5.56 -4.41 -55.58
N GLN A 341 -5.25 -5.12 -56.65
CA GLN A 341 -5.98 -5.00 -57.92
C GLN A 341 -7.46 -5.38 -57.74
N GLN A 342 -7.75 -6.49 -57.05
CA GLN A 342 -9.12 -6.92 -56.79
C GLN A 342 -9.91 -5.88 -55.99
N LEU A 343 -9.32 -5.34 -54.93
CA LEU A 343 -9.94 -4.27 -54.13
C LEU A 343 -10.29 -3.05 -54.98
N MET A 344 -9.37 -2.63 -55.87
CA MET A 344 -9.61 -1.48 -56.77
C MET A 344 -10.69 -1.73 -57.83
N ILE A 345 -10.88 -2.98 -58.26
CA ILE A 345 -11.95 -3.35 -59.19
C ILE A 345 -13.30 -3.37 -58.47
N THR A 346 -13.35 -3.87 -57.23
CA THR A 346 -14.59 -3.94 -56.45
C THR A 346 -15.05 -2.61 -55.85
N ALA A 347 -14.15 -1.64 -55.71
CA ALA A 347 -14.45 -0.33 -55.13
C ALA A 347 -15.04 0.68 -56.13
N ASN A 348 -15.09 0.36 -57.42
CA ASN A 348 -15.64 1.18 -58.52
C ASN A 348 -17.02 0.67 -58.95
#